data_AF-A0A2G4HNX9-F1
#
_entry.id   AF-A0A2G4HNX9-F1
#
_cell.length_a   1.000
_cell.length_b   1.000
_cell.length_c   1.000
_cell.angle_alpha   90.00
_cell.angle_beta   90.00
_cell.angle_gamma   90.00
#
_symmetry.space_group_name_H-M   'P 1'
#
loop_
_entity.id
_entity.type
_entity.pdbx_description
1 polymer ?
#
loop_
_entity_poly.entity_id
_entity_poly.type
_entity_poly.pdbx_seq_one_letter_code
_entity_poly.pdbx_strand_id
1 'polypeptide(L)'
;MTLGVATALLLPLQAIPAQAGLMRPVLQLLRPQVEARLASLCVGWLGGADGALVASLEKPCHQLAAPVSRCLVEETDASDNSLAVVTDLLSGRLGEASELVVKRCAARLLGLPPDSLRDVSLRDIAHQFKPQAQSQSQGSQSQGSQSR
;
A
#
# COMPACT_ATOMS: atom_id res chain seq x y z
N MET A 1 -31.15 -55.47 15.28
CA MET A 1 -31.42 -54.03 15.07
C MET A 1 -30.10 -53.30 15.33
N THR A 2 -29.18 -53.39 14.36
CA THR A 2 -28.77 -52.37 13.35
C THR A 2 -27.69 -51.43 13.87
N LEU A 3 -26.52 -51.54 13.22
CA LEU A 3 -25.24 -50.91 13.47
C LEU A 3 -25.28 -49.38 13.32
N GLY A 4 -24.57 -48.67 14.19
CA GLY A 4 -24.27 -47.24 14.05
C GLY A 4 -23.20 -47.02 12.98
N VAL A 5 -23.56 -46.24 11.96
CA VAL A 5 -22.67 -45.84 10.86
C VAL A 5 -21.87 -44.61 11.30
N ALA A 6 -20.55 -44.75 11.35
CA ALA A 6 -19.62 -43.65 11.53
C ALA A 6 -19.40 -42.94 10.18
N THR A 7 -20.04 -41.79 10.01
CA THR A 7 -19.88 -40.93 8.83
C THR A 7 -18.57 -40.16 8.94
N ALA A 8 -17.52 -40.67 8.31
CA ALA A 8 -16.27 -39.93 8.12
C ALA A 8 -16.50 -38.78 7.13
N LEU A 9 -16.44 -37.54 7.61
CA LEU A 9 -16.41 -36.35 6.76
C LEU A 9 -15.09 -36.32 5.98
N LEU A 10 -15.17 -36.69 4.70
CA LEU A 10 -14.15 -36.41 3.69
C LEU A 10 -14.30 -34.93 3.26
N LEU A 11 -13.47 -34.05 3.80
CA LEU A 11 -13.27 -32.72 3.21
C LEU A 11 -12.47 -32.88 1.90
N PRO A 12 -12.96 -32.37 0.75
CA PRO A 12 -12.10 -32.23 -0.42
C PRO A 12 -11.03 -31.18 -0.09
N LEU A 13 -9.77 -31.61 -0.08
CA LEU A 13 -8.61 -30.73 -0.12
C LEU A 13 -8.67 -29.97 -1.45
N GLN A 14 -9.32 -28.81 -1.44
CA GLN A 14 -9.33 -27.89 -2.56
C GLN A 14 -7.89 -27.44 -2.76
N ALA A 15 -7.23 -27.94 -3.80
CA ALA A 15 -5.89 -27.52 -4.18
C ALA A 15 -5.92 -26.02 -4.44
N ILE A 16 -5.25 -25.24 -3.59
CA ILE A 16 -4.98 -23.83 -3.86
C ILE A 16 -4.15 -23.84 -5.15
N PRO A 17 -4.63 -23.25 -6.26
CA PRO A 17 -3.79 -23.11 -7.43
C PRO A 17 -2.64 -22.21 -7.01
N ALA A 18 -1.45 -22.79 -6.84
CA ALA A 18 -0.21 -22.05 -6.76
C ALA A 18 0.07 -21.52 -8.18
N GLN A 19 -0.68 -20.50 -8.59
CA GLN A 19 -0.25 -19.59 -9.64
C GLN A 19 0.93 -18.82 -9.03
N ALA A 20 2.09 -19.48 -9.00
CA ALA A 20 3.33 -18.81 -8.69
C ALA A 20 3.57 -17.84 -9.85
N GLY A 21 3.20 -16.57 -9.66
CA GLY A 21 3.52 -15.53 -10.60
C GLY A 21 5.03 -15.56 -10.81
N LEU A 22 5.47 -15.62 -12.08
CA LEU A 22 6.88 -15.54 -12.46
C LEU A 22 7.60 -14.34 -11.82
N MET A 23 6.84 -13.34 -11.37
CA MET A 23 7.31 -12.09 -10.78
C MET A 23 7.54 -12.15 -9.27
N ARG A 24 7.07 -13.17 -8.54
CA ARG A 24 7.23 -13.24 -7.08
C ARG A 24 8.68 -13.05 -6.60
N PRO A 25 9.70 -13.69 -7.21
CA PRO A 25 11.09 -13.51 -6.77
C PRO A 25 11.56 -12.07 -6.95
N VAL A 26 11.18 -11.42 -8.05
CA VAL A 26 11.53 -10.02 -8.34
C VAL A 26 10.86 -9.09 -7.33
N LEU A 27 9.57 -9.27 -7.06
CA LEU A 27 8.82 -8.48 -6.09
C LEU A 27 9.39 -8.65 -4.66
N GLN A 28 9.85 -9.85 -4.31
CA GLN A 28 10.49 -10.09 -3.02
C GLN A 28 11.85 -9.38 -2.88
N LEU A 29 12.63 -9.30 -3.96
CA LEU A 29 13.88 -8.53 -3.96
C LEU A 29 13.64 -7.03 -3.78
N LEU A 30 12.52 -6.51 -4.28
CA LEU A 30 12.13 -5.11 -4.15
C LEU A 30 11.49 -4.78 -2.79
N ARG A 31 10.94 -5.78 -2.09
CA ARG A 31 10.22 -5.61 -0.82
C ARG A 31 10.95 -4.73 0.22
N PRO A 32 12.24 -4.92 0.55
CA PRO A 32 12.91 -4.07 1.55
C PRO A 32 12.96 -2.59 1.15
N GLN A 33 13.08 -2.30 -0.16
CA GLN A 33 13.06 -0.91 -0.65
C GLN A 33 11.67 -0.30 -0.52
N VAL A 34 10.62 -1.09 -0.81
CA VAL A 34 9.22 -0.69 -0.63
C VAL A 34 8.91 -0.44 0.85
N GLU A 35 9.36 -1.31 1.76
CA GLU A 35 9.20 -1.13 3.21
C GLU A 35 9.83 0.16 3.70
N ALA A 36 11.08 0.43 3.34
CA ALA A 36 11.77 1.66 3.71
C ALA A 36 11.04 2.90 3.20
N ARG A 37 10.55 2.86 1.95
CA ARG A 37 9.79 3.97 1.37
C ARG A 37 8.46 4.19 2.09
N LEU A 38 7.70 3.13 2.35
CA LEU A 38 6.44 3.21 3.09
C LEU A 38 6.65 3.78 4.49
N ALA A 39 7.69 3.33 5.21
CA ALA A 39 8.04 3.86 6.53
C ALA A 39 8.35 5.37 6.45
N SER A 40 9.15 5.81 5.47
CA SER A 40 9.47 7.23 5.28
C SER A 40 8.25 8.10 4.97
N LEU A 41 7.31 7.60 4.16
CA LEU A 41 6.08 8.30 3.82
C LEU A 41 5.15 8.40 5.03
N CYS A 42 5.04 7.33 5.81
CA CYS A 42 4.29 7.30 7.07
C CYS A 42 4.81 8.37 8.05
N VAL A 43 6.12 8.43 8.27
CA VAL A 43 6.73 9.45 9.14
C VAL A 43 6.52 10.86 8.58
N GLY A 44 6.70 11.07 7.27
CA GLY A 44 6.51 12.37 6.65
C GLY A 44 5.06 12.89 6.73
N TRP A 45 4.07 12.00 6.63
CA TRP A 45 2.66 12.37 6.75
C TRP A 45 2.23 12.62 8.19
N LEU A 46 2.72 11.83 9.15
CA LEU A 46 2.28 11.91 10.55
C LEU A 46 3.12 12.87 11.39
N GLY A 47 4.42 13.02 11.08
CA GLY A 47 5.38 13.77 11.88
C GLY A 47 5.43 15.27 11.60
N GLY A 48 5.07 15.70 10.38
CA GLY A 48 5.14 17.11 9.99
C GLY A 48 6.53 17.71 10.23
N ALA A 49 6.59 18.87 10.90
CA ALA A 49 7.83 19.58 11.22
C ALA A 49 8.38 19.29 12.64
N ASP A 50 7.71 18.46 13.43
CA ASP A 50 8.11 18.18 14.82
C ASP A 50 9.09 17.01 14.90
N GLY A 51 10.36 17.31 15.23
CA GLY A 51 11.43 16.32 15.32
C GLY A 51 11.23 15.27 16.43
N ALA A 52 10.59 15.62 17.54
CA ALA A 52 10.32 14.67 18.62
C ALA A 52 9.20 13.69 18.24
N LEU A 53 8.17 14.19 17.56
CA LEU A 53 7.10 13.35 17.00
C LEU A 53 7.66 12.42 15.92
N VAL A 54 8.47 12.94 14.99
CA VAL A 54 9.17 12.15 13.96
C VAL A 54 9.96 10.99 14.57
N ALA A 55 10.76 11.25 15.61
CA ALA A 55 11.53 10.21 16.29
C ALA A 55 10.63 9.15 16.94
N SER A 56 9.49 9.54 17.51
CA SER A 56 8.54 8.59 18.10
C SER A 56 7.84 7.69 17.06
N LEU A 57 7.70 8.17 15.83
CA LEU A 57 6.97 7.50 14.74
C LEU A 57 7.84 6.52 13.94
N GLU A 58 9.17 6.63 14.02
CA GLU A 58 10.10 5.80 13.23
C GLU A 58 9.80 4.30 13.38
N LYS A 59 9.76 3.82 14.63
CA LYS A 59 9.50 2.40 14.92
C LYS A 59 8.08 1.95 14.54
N PRO A 60 6.99 2.66 14.91
CA PRO A 60 5.63 2.35 14.47
C PRO A 60 5.47 2.31 12.94
N CYS A 61 6.06 3.28 12.23
CA CYS A 61 5.98 3.35 10.77
C CYS A 61 6.73 2.18 10.10
N HIS A 62 7.88 1.76 10.63
CA HIS A 62 8.56 0.55 10.18
C HIS A 62 7.72 -0.72 10.44
N GLN A 63 7.09 -0.82 11.61
CA GLN A 63 6.22 -1.94 11.96
C GLN A 63 4.98 -2.03 11.07
N LEU A 64 4.43 -0.89 10.65
CA LEU A 64 3.31 -0.81 9.71
C LEU A 64 3.74 -1.12 8.27
N ALA A 65 4.94 -0.69 7.85
CA ALA A 65 5.40 -0.86 6.48
C ALA A 65 5.56 -2.35 6.09
N ALA A 66 5.98 -3.21 7.02
CA ALA A 66 6.21 -4.63 6.75
C ALA A 66 4.94 -5.44 6.35
N PRO A 67 3.80 -5.37 7.06
CA PRO A 67 2.57 -6.04 6.61
C PRO A 67 2.03 -5.42 5.32
N VAL A 68 2.16 -4.11 5.12
CA VAL A 68 1.72 -3.43 3.89
C VAL A 68 2.53 -3.89 2.69
N SER A 69 3.87 -3.90 2.78
CA SER A 69 4.74 -4.34 1.69
C SER A 69 4.47 -5.79 1.29
N ARG A 70 4.26 -6.68 2.28
CA ARG A 70 3.94 -8.09 2.05
C ARG A 70 2.62 -8.23 1.31
N CYS A 71 1.60 -7.52 1.78
CA CYS A 71 0.28 -7.52 1.18
C CYS A 71 0.30 -7.02 -0.28
N LEU A 72 1.05 -5.95 -0.57
CA LEU A 72 1.23 -5.45 -1.94
C LEU A 72 1.92 -6.48 -2.84
N VAL A 73 2.96 -7.17 -2.35
CA VAL A 73 3.65 -8.22 -3.11
C VAL A 73 2.71 -9.39 -3.40
N GLU A 74 1.94 -9.84 -2.40
CA GLU A 74 0.99 -10.95 -2.54
C GLU A 74 -0.16 -10.62 -3.51
N GLU A 75 -0.75 -9.43 -3.42
CA GLU A 75 -1.81 -9.00 -4.34
C GLU A 75 -1.28 -8.77 -5.76
N THR A 76 -0.05 -8.26 -5.90
CA THR A 76 0.57 -8.13 -7.23
C THR A 76 0.86 -9.49 -7.85
N ASP A 77 1.37 -10.44 -7.06
CA ASP A 77 1.68 -11.81 -7.52
C ASP A 77 0.40 -12.59 -7.90
N ALA A 78 -0.68 -12.40 -7.14
CA ALA A 78 -1.98 -13.02 -7.41
C ALA A 78 -2.77 -12.32 -8.53
N SER A 79 -2.29 -11.19 -9.05
CA SER A 79 -2.96 -10.42 -10.11
C SER A 79 -2.57 -10.94 -11.49
N ASP A 80 -3.56 -11.18 -12.34
CA ASP A 80 -3.38 -11.48 -13.77
C ASP A 80 -2.65 -10.34 -14.51
N ASN A 81 -2.60 -9.14 -13.90
CA ASN A 81 -1.98 -7.93 -14.45
C ASN A 81 -0.65 -7.58 -13.76
N SER A 82 0.02 -8.53 -13.11
CA SER A 82 1.29 -8.31 -12.39
C SER A 82 2.35 -7.52 -13.20
N LEU A 83 2.49 -7.79 -14.50
CA LEU A 83 3.40 -7.05 -15.38
C LEU A 83 2.99 -5.58 -15.57
N ALA A 84 1.69 -5.31 -15.69
CA ALA A 84 1.18 -3.94 -15.78
C ALA A 84 1.43 -3.17 -14.48
N VAL A 85 1.27 -3.83 -13.32
CA VAL A 85 1.60 -3.25 -12.01
C VAL A 85 3.08 -2.90 -11.92
N VAL A 86 3.97 -3.80 -12.35
CA VAL A 86 5.42 -3.53 -12.38
C VAL A 86 5.75 -2.36 -13.31
N THR A 87 5.10 -2.29 -14.47
CA THR A 87 5.29 -1.20 -15.44
C THR A 87 4.83 0.14 -14.89
N ASP A 88 3.69 0.17 -14.19
CA ASP A 88 3.18 1.33 -13.47
C ASP A 88 4.19 1.83 -12.42
N LEU A 89 4.73 0.91 -11.61
CA LEU A 89 5.75 1.22 -10.60
C LEU A 89 7.03 1.79 -11.22
N LEU A 90 7.56 1.17 -12.28
CA LEU A 90 8.77 1.64 -12.96
C LEU A 90 8.57 3.02 -13.61
N SER A 91 7.35 3.31 -14.04
CA SER A 91 6.97 4.60 -14.62
C SER A 91 6.58 5.64 -13.56
N GLY A 92 6.63 5.29 -12.26
CA GLY A 92 6.25 6.16 -11.15
C GLY A 92 4.79 6.60 -11.15
N ARG A 93 3.90 5.81 -11.76
CA ARG A 93 2.47 6.13 -11.92
C ARG A 93 1.59 5.13 -11.19
N LEU A 94 0.38 5.57 -10.84
CA LEU A 94 -0.70 4.70 -10.37
C LEU A 94 -1.70 4.52 -11.52
N GLY A 95 -1.60 3.39 -12.21
CA GLY A 95 -2.55 2.95 -13.23
C GLY A 95 -3.66 2.09 -12.63
N GLU A 96 -4.60 1.62 -13.46
CA GLU A 96 -5.77 0.86 -12.99
C GLU A 96 -5.39 -0.45 -12.28
N ALA A 97 -4.40 -1.17 -12.82
CA ALA A 97 -3.94 -2.43 -12.23
C ALA A 97 -3.28 -2.22 -10.86
N SER A 98 -2.42 -1.21 -10.74
CA SER A 98 -1.77 -0.87 -9.47
C SER A 98 -2.75 -0.27 -8.46
N GLU A 99 -3.74 0.53 -8.89
CA GLU A 99 -4.82 1.02 -8.05
C GLU A 99 -5.68 -0.13 -7.47
N LEU A 100 -6.02 -1.13 -8.28
CA LEU A 100 -6.76 -2.31 -7.81
C LEU A 100 -5.98 -3.11 -6.75
N VAL A 101 -4.68 -3.33 -6.97
CA VAL A 101 -3.79 -4.00 -6.00
C VAL A 101 -3.78 -3.24 -4.67
N VAL A 102 -3.61 -1.92 -4.71
CA VAL A 102 -3.61 -1.08 -3.51
C VAL A 102 -4.95 -1.15 -2.78
N LYS A 103 -6.08 -1.10 -3.50
CA LYS A 103 -7.43 -1.22 -2.93
C LYS A 103 -7.65 -2.55 -2.23
N ARG A 104 -7.34 -3.67 -2.89
CA ARG A 104 -7.47 -5.01 -2.30
C ARG A 104 -6.59 -5.18 -1.08
N CYS A 105 -5.37 -4.65 -1.16
CA CYS A 105 -4.46 -4.69 -0.04
C CYS A 105 -4.98 -3.87 1.16
N ALA A 106 -5.48 -2.65 0.91
CA ALA A 106 -6.09 -1.82 1.93
C ALA A 106 -7.32 -2.50 2.56
N ALA A 107 -8.19 -3.10 1.75
CA ALA A 107 -9.34 -3.85 2.24
C ALA A 107 -8.90 -4.99 3.17
N ARG A 108 -7.92 -5.80 2.75
CA ARG A 108 -7.38 -6.92 3.55
C ARG A 108 -6.78 -6.45 4.88
N LEU A 109 -5.99 -5.37 4.87
CA LEU A 109 -5.38 -4.80 6.07
C LEU A 109 -6.42 -4.25 7.06
N LEU A 110 -7.56 -3.79 6.55
CA LEU A 110 -8.69 -3.29 7.35
C LEU A 110 -9.69 -4.40 7.75
N GLY A 111 -9.44 -5.65 7.35
CA GLY A 111 -10.36 -6.76 7.62
C GLY A 111 -11.66 -6.72 6.80
N LEU A 112 -11.64 -6.05 5.65
CA LEU A 112 -12.78 -5.90 4.74
C LEU A 112 -12.73 -6.94 3.60
N PRO A 113 -13.88 -7.24 2.95
CA PRO A 113 -13.91 -8.05 1.74
C PRO A 113 -13.04 -7.45 0.63
N PRO A 114 -12.34 -8.25 -0.19
CA PRO A 114 -11.28 -7.78 -1.10
C PRO A 114 -11.76 -6.75 -2.12
N ASP A 115 -13.00 -6.86 -2.61
CA ASP A 115 -13.55 -5.94 -3.61
C ASP A 115 -14.41 -4.82 -3.00
N SER A 116 -14.44 -4.66 -1.66
CA SER A 116 -15.28 -3.65 -1.00
C SER A 116 -14.85 -2.21 -1.29
N LEU A 117 -13.60 -2.00 -1.71
CA LEU A 117 -13.05 -0.69 -2.07
C LEU A 117 -13.01 -0.45 -3.59
N ARG A 118 -13.67 -1.30 -4.38
CA ARG A 118 -13.61 -1.26 -5.85
C ARG A 118 -14.02 0.11 -6.42
N ASP A 119 -15.13 0.65 -5.93
CA ASP A 119 -15.72 1.91 -6.42
C ASP A 119 -15.11 3.17 -5.79
N VAL A 120 -14.11 3.02 -4.91
CA VAL A 120 -13.45 4.15 -4.24
C VAL A 120 -12.32 4.68 -5.13
N SER A 121 -12.33 5.94 -5.56
CA SER A 121 -11.21 6.52 -6.33
C SER A 121 -10.05 6.91 -5.42
N LEU A 122 -8.86 6.32 -5.62
CA LEU A 122 -7.67 6.72 -4.85
C LEU A 122 -7.19 8.13 -5.21
N ARG A 123 -7.48 8.60 -6.43
CA ARG A 123 -7.17 9.98 -6.84
C ARG A 123 -8.00 10.98 -6.06
N ASP A 124 -9.29 10.69 -5.86
CA ASP A 124 -10.21 11.58 -5.16
C ASP A 124 -9.81 11.70 -3.68
N ILE A 125 -9.41 10.58 -3.08
CA ILE A 125 -8.81 10.55 -1.73
C ILE A 125 -7.54 11.41 -1.71
N ALA A 126 -6.60 11.20 -2.63
CA ALA A 126 -5.34 11.95 -2.65
C ALA A 126 -5.56 13.47 -2.82
N HIS A 127 -6.60 13.88 -3.55
CA HIS A 127 -6.97 15.30 -3.68
C HIS A 127 -7.43 15.91 -2.35
N GLN A 128 -8.10 15.15 -1.49
CA GLN A 128 -8.53 15.62 -0.17
C GLN A 128 -7.37 15.70 0.84
N PHE A 129 -6.41 14.80 0.76
CA PHE A 129 -5.29 14.71 1.72
C PHE A 129 -4.03 15.46 1.26
N LYS A 130 -4.12 16.34 0.25
CA LYS A 130 -2.96 17.09 -0.28
C LYS A 130 -2.34 17.93 0.85
N PRO A 131 -1.08 17.70 1.25
CA PRO A 131 -0.46 18.43 2.35
C PRO A 131 -0.39 19.93 2.03
N GLN A 132 -0.61 20.79 3.02
CA GLN A 132 -0.43 22.25 2.93
C GLN A 132 1.06 22.65 2.81
N ALA A 133 1.82 22.05 1.90
CA ALA A 133 3.22 22.39 1.67
C ALA A 133 3.40 23.61 0.73
N GLN A 134 2.31 24.25 0.27
CA GLN A 134 2.35 25.32 -0.74
C GLN A 134 2.02 26.73 -0.21
N SER A 135 1.78 26.91 1.09
CA SER A 135 1.37 28.22 1.64
C SER A 135 2.52 29.12 2.14
N GLN A 136 3.78 28.69 2.07
CA GLN A 136 4.93 29.45 2.64
C GLN A 136 5.95 30.01 1.63
N SER A 137 5.79 29.79 0.32
CA SER A 137 6.68 30.40 -0.69
C SER A 137 6.19 31.75 -1.24
N GLN A 138 5.02 32.24 -0.80
CA GLN A 138 4.45 33.54 -1.21
C GLN A 138 4.40 34.52 -0.03
N GLY A 139 5.56 34.79 0.59
CA GLY A 139 5.66 35.78 1.68
C GLY A 139 6.93 36.64 1.67
N SER A 140 7.86 36.41 0.75
CA SER A 140 9.20 37.01 0.79
C SER A 140 9.53 37.91 -0.43
N GLN A 141 8.52 38.54 -1.03
CA GLN A 141 8.68 39.55 -2.08
C GLN A 141 7.83 40.79 -1.79
N SER A 142 8.14 41.51 -0.71
CA SER A 142 7.81 42.95 -0.62
C SER A 142 8.55 43.60 0.55
N GLN A 143 9.87 43.77 0.43
CA GLN A 143 10.63 44.74 1.24
C GLN A 143 12.01 44.91 0.63
N GLY A 144 12.14 45.89 -0.26
CA GLY A 144 13.41 46.17 -0.91
C GLY A 144 13.31 47.11 -2.10
N SER A 145 12.61 48.25 -1.96
CA SER A 145 12.86 49.40 -2.83
C SER A 145 12.21 50.67 -2.27
N GLN A 146 12.75 51.21 -1.18
CA GLN A 146 12.59 52.64 -0.88
C GLN A 146 13.66 53.10 0.10
N SER A 147 14.80 53.55 -0.40
CA SER A 147 15.68 54.50 0.30
C SER A 147 16.72 55.09 -0.63
N ARG A 148 16.53 56.39 -0.90
CA ARG A 148 17.46 57.43 -1.35
C ARG A 148 17.97 57.40 -2.79
#